data_AF-A0A7Y5XVV2-F1
#
_entry.id   AF-A0A7Y5XVV2-F1
#
_cell.length_a   1.000
_cell.length_b   1.000
_cell.length_c   1.000
_cell.angle_alpha   90.00
_cell.angle_beta   90.00
_cell.angle_gamma   90.00
#
_symmetry.space_group_name_H-M   'P 1'
#
loop_
_entity.id
_entity.type
_entity.pdbx_description
1 polymer ?
#
loop_
_entity_poly.entity_id
_entity_poly.type
_entity_poly.pdbx_seq_one_letter_code
_entity_poly.pdbx_strand_id
1 'polypeptide(L)'
;NEVLPAGKRGQTADLGSVFTTSGFGAQEGYFSAIDPTSGEIKWQKRWPESCYSGSVTTGGNLVFVGRNDGQLQAYNAETGEGPLWSFQTGAGANTTATVFEQDGTQYLAFVAGGNALAATPHGDNLWLFSLDGTMGEVEAGGGGEGTGHAGQNPNEPTDEGEGNVEAGASVWADNCAGCHGLNGTGANGGPNLVGNEVALDPTKVRAQVTNGGGGMPPFKDTLTPKQINDVTAYVTQKLAKK
;
A
#
# COMPACT_ATOMS: atom_id res chain seq x y z
N ASN A 1 32.15 -21.17 -20.66
CA ASN A 1 31.37 -20.49 -21.72
C ASN A 1 30.26 -21.41 -22.21
N GLU A 2 29.23 -21.61 -21.40
CA GLU A 2 28.03 -22.35 -21.84
C GLU A 2 27.04 -21.38 -22.48
N VAL A 3 26.61 -21.75 -23.68
CA VAL A 3 25.75 -20.97 -24.56
C VAL A 3 24.31 -21.19 -24.13
N LEU A 4 23.61 -20.11 -23.74
CA LEU A 4 22.18 -20.13 -23.47
C LEU A 4 21.39 -20.71 -24.68
N PRO A 5 20.40 -21.59 -24.48
CA PRO A 5 19.59 -22.15 -25.55
C PRO A 5 18.92 -21.05 -26.39
N ALA A 6 18.90 -21.24 -27.71
CA ALA A 6 18.53 -20.23 -28.71
C ALA A 6 17.06 -19.73 -28.67
N GLY A 7 16.22 -20.20 -27.73
CA GLY A 7 14.78 -19.99 -27.75
C GLY A 7 14.21 -18.82 -26.95
N LYS A 8 14.98 -18.14 -26.09
CA LYS A 8 14.41 -17.11 -25.17
C LYS A 8 15.28 -15.87 -24.93
N ARG A 9 16.11 -15.47 -25.91
CA ARG A 9 16.76 -14.15 -25.85
C ARG A 9 15.77 -13.08 -26.32
N GLY A 10 15.28 -12.26 -25.39
CA GLY A 10 14.54 -11.04 -25.71
C GLY A 10 13.01 -11.10 -25.61
N GLN A 11 12.44 -12.14 -25.00
CA GLN A 11 11.03 -12.08 -24.56
C GLN A 11 11.00 -11.70 -23.08
N THR A 12 10.22 -10.68 -22.73
CA THR A 12 9.84 -10.39 -21.34
C THR A 12 9.34 -11.67 -20.70
N ALA A 13 9.92 -12.08 -19.58
CA ALA A 13 9.34 -13.12 -18.76
C ALA A 13 7.95 -12.62 -18.36
N ASP A 14 6.90 -13.26 -18.90
CA ASP A 14 5.54 -12.99 -18.47
C ASP A 14 5.42 -13.53 -17.05
N LEU A 15 5.49 -12.62 -16.07
CA LEU A 15 5.39 -12.95 -14.65
C LEU A 15 3.95 -13.26 -14.23
N GLY A 16 3.00 -13.29 -15.18
CA GLY A 16 1.60 -13.67 -14.94
C GLY A 16 0.80 -12.66 -14.10
N SER A 17 1.36 -11.50 -13.77
CA SER A 17 0.66 -10.47 -13.03
C SER A 17 -0.12 -9.56 -13.96
N VAL A 18 -1.42 -9.78 -14.03
CA VAL A 18 -2.33 -8.73 -14.47
C VAL A 18 -2.37 -7.68 -13.34
N PHE A 19 -1.76 -6.50 -13.53
CA PHE A 19 -2.08 -5.30 -12.73
C PHE A 19 -3.42 -4.72 -13.19
N THR A 20 -4.47 -5.53 -13.30
CA THR A 20 -5.83 -5.01 -13.32
C THR A 20 -6.28 -4.97 -11.87
N THR A 21 -6.68 -3.79 -11.43
CA THR A 21 -7.41 -3.60 -10.18
C THR A 21 -8.71 -4.40 -10.28
N SER A 22 -8.67 -5.68 -9.91
CA SER A 22 -9.82 -6.56 -9.87
C SER A 22 -10.59 -6.33 -8.57
N GLY A 23 -11.10 -5.10 -8.43
CA GLY A 23 -11.91 -4.66 -7.29
C GLY A 23 -11.12 -4.34 -6.03
N PHE A 24 -11.69 -3.44 -5.23
CA PHE A 24 -11.25 -3.18 -3.86
C PHE A 24 -11.80 -4.31 -2.98
N GLY A 25 -10.97 -5.28 -2.62
CA GLY A 25 -11.36 -6.44 -1.80
C GLY A 25 -10.15 -7.32 -1.46
N ALA A 26 -10.29 -8.18 -0.43
CA ALA A 26 -9.25 -9.10 -0.03
C ALA A 26 -8.89 -10.04 -1.19
N GLN A 27 -7.73 -9.84 -1.79
CA GLN A 27 -7.17 -10.75 -2.78
C GLN A 27 -6.09 -11.60 -2.13
N GLU A 28 -6.02 -12.87 -2.52
CA GLU A 28 -4.96 -13.75 -2.07
C GLU A 28 -3.63 -13.35 -2.72
N GLY A 29 -2.57 -13.42 -1.94
CA GLY A 29 -1.21 -13.18 -2.39
C GLY A 29 -0.51 -14.49 -2.76
N TYR A 30 0.35 -14.44 -3.77
CA TYR A 30 1.29 -15.52 -4.06
C TYR A 30 2.73 -15.02 -3.95
N PHE A 31 3.54 -15.70 -3.15
CA PHE A 31 4.98 -15.48 -3.09
C PHE A 31 5.67 -16.70 -3.71
N SER A 32 6.31 -16.50 -4.86
CA SER A 32 6.77 -17.59 -5.72
C SER A 32 8.24 -17.43 -6.10
N ALA A 33 8.97 -18.55 -6.14
CA ALA A 33 10.22 -18.65 -6.87
C ALA A 33 9.97 -19.27 -8.24
N ILE A 34 10.42 -18.58 -9.28
CA ILE A 34 10.26 -19.00 -10.67
C ILE A 34 11.66 -19.07 -11.28
N ASP A 35 11.98 -20.18 -11.94
CA ASP A 35 13.16 -20.24 -12.80
C ASP A 35 12.88 -19.43 -14.06
N PRO A 36 13.58 -18.30 -14.28
CA PRO A 36 13.28 -17.41 -15.39
C PRO A 36 13.66 -18.01 -16.75
N THR A 37 14.50 -19.05 -16.80
CA THR A 37 14.92 -19.70 -18.05
C THR A 37 13.84 -20.63 -18.57
N SER A 38 13.21 -21.39 -17.67
CA SER A 38 12.16 -22.36 -18.00
C SER A 38 10.76 -21.77 -17.89
N GLY A 39 10.53 -20.87 -16.92
CA GLY A 39 9.21 -20.43 -16.47
C GLY A 39 8.60 -21.34 -15.39
N GLU A 40 9.36 -22.32 -14.89
CA GLU A 40 8.89 -23.27 -13.89
C GLU A 40 8.81 -22.61 -12.49
N ILE A 41 7.67 -22.78 -11.80
CA ILE A 41 7.53 -22.44 -10.39
C ILE A 41 8.28 -23.50 -9.57
N LYS A 42 9.40 -23.11 -8.94
CA LYS A 42 10.18 -24.00 -8.07
C LYS A 42 9.50 -24.23 -6.73
N TRP A 43 8.91 -23.17 -6.19
CA TRP A 43 8.03 -23.23 -5.04
C TRP A 43 7.10 -22.02 -5.03
N GLN A 44 5.99 -22.14 -4.34
CA GLN A 44 5.00 -21.08 -4.18
C GLN A 44 4.34 -21.17 -2.81
N LYS A 45 4.19 -20.03 -2.16
CA LYS A 45 3.35 -19.84 -0.99
C LYS A 45 2.11 -19.07 -1.40
N ARG A 46 0.96 -19.56 -0.95
CA ARG A 46 -0.33 -18.86 -1.03
C ARG A 46 -0.59 -18.21 0.32
N TRP A 47 -0.92 -16.93 0.29
CA TRP A 47 -1.23 -16.12 1.44
C TRP A 47 -2.68 -15.63 1.38
N PRO A 48 -3.37 -15.54 2.52
CA PRO A 48 -4.77 -15.11 2.53
C PRO A 48 -4.96 -13.64 2.08
N GLU A 49 -3.90 -12.84 2.15
CA GLU A 49 -3.86 -11.44 1.75
C GLU A 49 -2.78 -11.14 0.69
N SER A 50 -3.00 -10.07 -0.09
CA SER A 50 -2.16 -9.64 -1.21
C SER A 50 -0.72 -9.41 -0.82
N CYS A 51 0.21 -9.77 -1.72
CA CYS A 51 1.64 -9.47 -1.57
C CYS A 51 1.95 -8.06 -2.08
N TYR A 52 2.18 -7.10 -1.17
CA TYR A 52 2.63 -5.75 -1.56
C TYR A 52 4.13 -5.51 -1.35
N SER A 53 4.77 -6.31 -0.49
CA SER A 53 6.20 -6.20 -0.21
C SER A 53 7.04 -6.68 -1.40
N GLY A 54 8.16 -6.01 -1.66
CA GLY A 54 9.26 -6.64 -2.38
C GLY A 54 9.99 -7.65 -1.51
N SER A 55 10.86 -8.46 -2.13
CA SER A 55 11.72 -9.42 -1.45
C SER A 55 13.20 -9.16 -1.71
N VAL A 56 14.06 -9.62 -0.80
CA VAL A 56 15.53 -9.61 -0.98
C VAL A 56 16.09 -11.00 -0.68
N THR A 57 16.94 -11.51 -1.55
CA THR A 57 17.64 -12.79 -1.35
C THR A 57 19.09 -12.55 -0.98
N THR A 58 19.69 -13.47 -0.23
CA THR A 58 21.07 -13.36 0.26
C THR A 58 21.89 -14.59 -0.12
N GLY A 59 23.22 -14.46 -0.10
CA GLY A 59 24.14 -15.59 -0.30
C GLY A 59 24.06 -16.66 0.79
N GLY A 60 23.37 -16.39 1.91
CA GLY A 60 23.13 -17.35 2.99
C GLY A 60 21.92 -18.27 2.78
N ASN A 61 21.39 -18.36 1.55
CA ASN A 61 20.19 -19.13 1.20
C ASN A 61 18.91 -18.68 1.94
N LEU A 62 18.82 -17.38 2.23
CA LEU A 62 17.63 -16.76 2.82
C LEU A 62 17.00 -15.76 1.85
N VAL A 63 15.66 -15.78 1.78
CA VAL A 63 14.86 -14.71 1.19
C VAL A 63 14.01 -14.04 2.25
N PHE A 64 14.11 -12.71 2.34
CA PHE A 64 13.32 -11.88 3.24
C PHE A 64 12.17 -11.22 2.50
N VAL A 65 10.99 -11.17 3.12
CA VAL A 65 9.78 -10.56 2.55
C VAL A 65 8.88 -10.07 3.68
N GLY A 66 8.28 -8.90 3.49
CA GLY A 66 7.32 -8.31 4.41
C GLY A 66 5.87 -8.76 4.17
N ARG A 67 5.06 -8.68 5.21
CA ARG A 67 3.63 -9.01 5.25
C ARG A 67 2.80 -7.79 5.58
N ASN A 68 1.54 -7.80 5.14
CA ASN A 68 0.60 -6.70 5.37
C ASN A 68 0.29 -6.49 6.86
N ASP A 69 0.39 -7.54 7.68
CA ASP A 69 0.20 -7.49 9.13
C ASP A 69 1.45 -6.97 9.89
N GLY A 70 2.50 -6.58 9.17
CA GLY A 70 3.73 -6.02 9.73
C GLY A 70 4.82 -7.03 10.07
N GLN A 71 4.63 -8.31 9.75
CA GLN A 71 5.69 -9.30 9.89
C GLN A 71 6.74 -9.14 8.79
N LEU A 72 8.02 -8.98 9.16
CA LEU A 72 9.15 -9.23 8.26
C LEU A 72 9.59 -10.68 8.46
N GLN A 73 9.60 -11.48 7.39
CA GLN A 73 9.83 -12.92 7.46
C GLN A 73 11.02 -13.35 6.61
N ALA A 74 11.74 -14.37 7.07
CA ALA A 74 12.80 -15.04 6.31
C ALA A 74 12.40 -16.47 5.97
N TYR A 75 12.71 -16.90 4.74
CA TYR A 75 12.45 -18.24 4.24
C TYR A 75 13.71 -18.81 3.60
N ASN A 76 13.79 -20.14 3.51
CA ASN A 76 14.80 -20.78 2.67
C ASN A 76 14.56 -20.38 1.20
N ALA A 77 15.58 -19.82 0.54
CA ALA A 77 15.43 -19.29 -0.82
C ALA A 77 15.27 -20.39 -1.88
N GLU A 78 15.90 -21.55 -1.69
CA GLU A 78 15.83 -22.68 -2.62
C GLU A 78 14.53 -23.48 -2.50
N THR A 79 14.02 -23.69 -1.28
CA THR A 79 12.89 -24.59 -1.02
C THR A 79 11.59 -23.87 -0.69
N GLY A 80 11.66 -22.61 -0.27
CA GLY A 80 10.53 -21.88 0.29
C GLY A 80 10.14 -22.38 1.69
N GLU A 81 10.94 -23.20 2.36
CA GLU A 81 10.67 -23.62 3.73
C GLU A 81 10.70 -22.42 4.70
N GLY A 82 9.79 -22.43 5.68
CA GLY A 82 9.68 -21.38 6.70
C GLY A 82 8.26 -20.83 6.90
N PRO A 83 8.12 -19.72 7.67
CA PRO A 83 9.21 -18.79 8.03
C PRO A 83 10.23 -19.42 8.98
N LEU A 84 11.52 -19.26 8.65
CA LEU A 84 12.66 -19.66 9.49
C LEU A 84 12.91 -18.62 10.60
N TRP A 85 12.49 -17.39 10.35
CA TRP A 85 12.50 -16.26 11.27
C TRP A 85 11.35 -15.32 10.89
N SER A 86 10.78 -14.65 11.88
CA SER A 86 9.74 -13.63 11.74
C SER A 86 9.96 -12.56 12.80
N PHE A 87 9.61 -11.32 12.50
CA PHE A 87 9.66 -10.22 13.44
C PHE A 87 8.53 -9.23 13.17
N GLN A 88 7.72 -8.95 14.19
CA GLN A 88 6.66 -7.96 14.11
C GLN A 88 7.22 -6.54 14.25
N THR A 89 6.96 -5.72 13.23
CA THR A 89 7.46 -4.34 13.10
C THR A 89 6.46 -3.28 13.52
N GLY A 90 5.23 -3.69 13.86
CA GLY A 90 4.14 -2.84 14.37
C GLY A 90 3.35 -2.11 13.28
N ALA A 91 3.81 -2.10 12.04
CA ALA A 91 3.16 -1.48 10.90
C ALA A 91 3.32 -2.34 9.65
N GLY A 92 2.44 -2.19 8.67
CA GLY A 92 2.44 -3.00 7.45
C GLY A 92 3.81 -3.01 6.77
N ALA A 93 4.34 -4.21 6.59
CA ALA A 93 5.67 -4.45 6.05
C ALA A 93 5.58 -4.55 4.52
N ASN A 94 5.39 -3.39 3.88
CA ASN A 94 5.07 -3.30 2.45
C ASN A 94 6.23 -2.76 1.57
N THR A 95 7.40 -2.51 2.15
CA THR A 95 8.59 -2.03 1.42
C THR A 95 9.52 -3.20 1.06
N THR A 96 10.61 -2.92 0.32
CA THR A 96 11.66 -3.94 0.07
C THR A 96 12.79 -3.75 1.08
N ALA A 97 13.16 -4.80 1.80
CA ALA A 97 14.33 -4.78 2.68
C ALA A 97 15.63 -4.57 1.89
N THR A 98 16.56 -3.83 2.48
CA THR A 98 17.90 -3.60 1.93
C THR A 98 18.94 -4.30 2.80
N VAL A 99 19.85 -5.05 2.17
CA VAL A 99 20.95 -5.74 2.88
C VAL A 99 22.26 -5.06 2.52
N PHE A 100 23.08 -4.76 3.52
CA PHE A 100 24.40 -4.16 3.34
C PHE A 100 25.37 -4.62 4.44
N GLU A 101 26.65 -4.30 4.27
CA GLU A 101 27.69 -4.55 5.28
C GLU A 101 28.30 -3.22 5.70
N GLN A 102 28.56 -3.06 6.99
CA GLN A 102 29.32 -1.95 7.54
C GLN A 102 30.24 -2.49 8.63
N ASP A 103 31.53 -2.15 8.55
CA ASP A 103 32.56 -2.52 9.53
C ASP A 103 32.63 -4.05 9.82
N GLY A 104 32.38 -4.87 8.80
CA GLY A 104 32.39 -6.34 8.90
C GLY A 104 31.10 -6.95 9.48
N THR A 105 30.09 -6.14 9.78
CA THR A 105 28.77 -6.61 10.24
C THR A 105 27.76 -6.46 9.10
N GLN A 106 27.03 -7.54 8.82
CA GLN A 106 25.91 -7.52 7.88
C GLN A 106 24.66 -6.98 8.58
N TYR A 107 23.98 -6.08 7.89
CA TYR A 107 22.74 -5.48 8.31
C TYR A 107 21.62 -5.70 7.31
N LEU A 108 20.40 -5.78 7.82
CA LEU A 108 19.19 -5.67 7.04
C LEU A 108 18.42 -4.44 7.52
N ALA A 109 18.16 -3.49 6.62
CA ALA A 109 17.33 -2.32 6.88
C ALA A 109 15.96 -2.46 6.23
N PHE A 110 14.92 -2.04 6.94
CA PHE A 110 13.54 -2.17 6.50
C PHE A 110 12.67 -1.02 7.03
N VAL A 111 11.82 -0.44 6.18
CA VAL A 111 10.87 0.59 6.60
C VAL A 111 9.49 -0.03 6.73
N ALA A 112 8.92 0.01 7.93
CA ALA A 112 7.57 -0.42 8.22
C ALA A 112 6.63 0.81 8.23
N GLY A 113 5.96 1.03 7.09
CA GLY A 113 5.17 2.23 6.84
C GLY A 113 3.66 2.01 6.67
N GLY A 114 3.24 0.77 6.41
CA GLY A 114 1.88 0.46 5.96
C GLY A 114 1.62 0.84 4.50
N ASN A 115 0.41 0.52 4.04
CA ASN A 115 -0.05 0.71 2.68
C ASN A 115 -1.56 1.00 2.68
N ALA A 116 -1.92 2.20 2.20
CA ALA A 116 -3.31 2.65 2.12
C ALA A 116 -4.19 1.77 1.21
N LEU A 117 -3.64 1.21 0.11
CA LEU A 117 -4.37 0.31 -0.79
C LEU A 117 -4.71 -1.03 -0.14
N ALA A 118 -3.93 -1.43 0.87
CA ALA A 118 -4.09 -2.68 1.59
C ALA A 118 -4.78 -2.48 2.96
N ALA A 119 -5.11 -1.24 3.33
CA ALA A 119 -5.62 -0.86 4.65
C ALA A 119 -4.80 -1.45 5.82
N THR A 120 -3.47 -1.44 5.68
CA THR A 120 -2.58 -2.02 6.71
C THR A 120 -2.23 -1.01 7.80
N PRO A 121 -1.84 -1.47 9.00
CA PRO A 121 -1.46 -0.56 10.08
C PRO A 121 -0.32 0.37 9.62
N HIS A 122 -0.50 1.67 9.84
CA HIS A 122 0.49 2.67 9.47
C HIS A 122 1.58 2.80 10.52
N GLY A 123 2.78 3.13 10.06
CA GLY A 123 3.92 3.42 10.92
C GLY A 123 4.93 4.31 10.21
N ASP A 124 5.97 4.69 10.94
CA ASP A 124 7.08 5.52 10.47
C ASP A 124 8.43 4.95 10.95
N ASN A 125 8.48 3.63 11.14
CA ASN A 125 9.61 2.95 11.76
C ASN A 125 10.64 2.50 10.72
N LEU A 126 11.90 2.91 10.91
CA LEU A 126 13.06 2.32 10.26
C LEU A 126 13.66 1.26 11.18
N TRP A 127 13.59 0.00 10.76
CA TRP A 127 14.18 -1.14 11.43
C TRP A 127 15.55 -1.47 10.86
N LEU A 128 16.51 -1.73 11.74
CA LEU A 128 17.85 -2.18 11.40
C LEU A 128 18.15 -3.46 12.19
N PHE A 129 18.38 -4.55 11.48
CA PHE A 129 18.62 -5.87 12.04
C PHE A 129 20.07 -6.28 11.82
N SER A 130 20.64 -6.99 12.79
CA SER A 130 21.90 -7.75 12.69
C SER A 130 21.79 -8.98 13.58
N LEU A 131 22.74 -9.93 13.45
CA LEU A 131 22.77 -11.13 14.29
C LEU A 131 22.97 -10.84 15.79
N ASP A 132 23.62 -9.72 16.12
CA ASP A 132 23.85 -9.28 17.49
C ASP A 132 22.75 -8.32 17.99
N GLY A 133 21.66 -8.16 17.23
CA GLY A 133 20.54 -7.30 17.58
C GLY A 133 19.82 -7.78 18.85
N THR A 134 19.48 -6.84 19.74
CA THR A 134 18.85 -7.12 21.03
C THR A 134 17.46 -6.53 21.18
N MET A 135 17.00 -5.71 20.21
CA MET A 135 15.64 -5.19 20.20
C MET A 135 14.65 -6.31 19.93
N GLY A 136 13.63 -6.41 20.78
CA GLY A 136 12.53 -7.36 20.60
C GLY A 136 11.48 -6.85 19.63
N GLU A 137 10.59 -7.76 19.23
CA GLU A 137 9.40 -7.45 18.45
C GLU A 137 8.51 -6.43 19.16
N VAL A 138 7.73 -5.69 18.37
CA VAL A 138 6.68 -4.82 18.91
C VAL A 138 5.31 -5.47 18.69
N GLU A 139 4.31 -4.99 19.42
CA GLU A 139 2.93 -5.45 19.20
C GLU A 139 2.50 -5.16 17.76
N ALA A 140 1.71 -6.06 17.19
CA ALA A 140 1.10 -5.82 15.89
C ALA A 140 0.27 -4.54 15.97
N GLY A 141 0.44 -3.65 14.98
CA GLY A 141 -0.42 -2.49 14.86
C GLY A 141 -1.87 -2.97 14.77
N GLY A 142 -2.77 -2.30 15.50
CA GLY A 142 -4.19 -2.51 15.30
C GLY A 142 -4.52 -2.35 13.82
N GLY A 143 -5.52 -3.08 13.32
CA GLY A 143 -5.96 -2.95 11.92
C GLY A 143 -6.04 -1.47 11.59
N GLY A 144 -5.29 -1.04 10.57
CA GLY A 144 -5.34 0.34 10.15
C GLY A 144 -6.80 0.64 9.87
N GLU A 145 -7.41 1.54 10.64
CA GLU A 145 -8.54 2.28 10.08
C GLU A 145 -7.96 2.83 8.78
N GLY A 146 -8.46 2.36 7.64
CA GLY A 146 -7.94 2.73 6.31
C GLY A 146 -8.19 4.19 5.96
N THR A 147 -8.08 5.08 6.95
CA THR A 147 -8.66 6.41 7.02
C THR A 147 -7.88 7.36 7.95
N GLY A 148 -6.86 6.87 8.67
CA GLY A 148 -6.04 7.67 9.58
C GLY A 148 -4.60 7.87 9.07
N HIS A 149 -4.28 9.07 8.58
CA HIS A 149 -2.89 9.45 8.24
C HIS A 149 -2.10 9.90 9.46
N ALA A 150 -0.77 9.81 9.38
CA ALA A 150 0.15 10.43 10.34
C ALA A 150 -0.21 11.92 10.53
N GLY A 151 -0.67 12.27 11.72
CA GLY A 151 -1.16 13.61 12.08
C GLY A 151 -2.65 13.69 12.44
N GLN A 152 -3.43 12.62 12.30
CA GLN A 152 -4.81 12.59 12.76
C GLN A 152 -4.89 12.10 14.21
N ASN A 153 -5.40 12.96 15.10
CA ASN A 153 -5.77 12.56 16.46
C ASN A 153 -7.18 11.93 16.40
N PRO A 154 -7.35 10.65 16.78
CA PRO A 154 -8.66 9.97 16.76
C PRO A 154 -9.69 10.58 17.73
N ASN A 155 -9.31 11.62 18.48
CA ASN A 155 -10.19 12.42 19.34
C ASN A 155 -10.56 13.80 18.75
N GLU A 156 -10.40 14.04 17.45
CA GLU A 156 -11.00 15.24 16.86
C GLU A 156 -12.52 15.20 17.05
N PRO A 157 -13.14 16.30 17.53
CA PRO A 157 -14.59 16.34 17.75
C PRO A 157 -15.34 15.96 16.47
N THR A 158 -16.46 15.25 16.62
CA THR A 158 -17.43 14.94 15.56
C THR A 158 -18.18 16.18 15.05
N ASP A 159 -17.49 17.32 14.97
CA ASP A 159 -18.07 18.59 14.59
C ASP A 159 -18.49 18.54 13.12
N GLU A 160 -19.77 18.77 12.83
CA GLU A 160 -20.29 18.95 11.47
C GLU A 160 -19.95 20.33 10.90
N GLY A 161 -18.96 21.02 11.49
CA GLY A 161 -18.54 22.37 11.17
C GLY A 161 -18.24 22.62 9.69
N GLU A 162 -18.15 23.91 9.34
CA GLU A 162 -17.86 24.35 7.98
C GLU A 162 -16.57 23.70 7.43
N GLY A 163 -16.60 23.33 6.15
CA GLY A 163 -15.48 22.66 5.49
C GLY A 163 -14.26 23.55 5.35
N ASN A 164 -13.10 23.02 5.72
CA ASN A 164 -11.79 23.66 5.59
C ASN A 164 -11.07 23.16 4.32
N VAL A 165 -10.69 24.10 3.45
CA VAL A 165 -10.08 23.80 2.13
C VAL A 165 -8.69 23.18 2.28
N GLU A 166 -7.88 23.65 3.22
CA GLU A 166 -6.53 23.14 3.47
C GLU A 166 -6.56 21.71 4.02
N ALA A 167 -7.44 21.44 4.99
CA ALA A 167 -7.64 20.09 5.52
C ALA A 167 -8.20 19.13 4.46
N GLY A 168 -9.11 19.63 3.61
CA GLY A 168 -9.70 18.85 2.52
C GLY A 168 -8.70 18.41 1.45
N ALA A 169 -7.56 19.10 1.32
CA ALA A 169 -6.51 18.71 0.38
C ALA A 169 -5.85 17.37 0.76
N SER A 170 -5.66 17.10 2.06
CA SER A 170 -5.16 15.79 2.52
C SER A 170 -6.19 14.72 2.23
N VAL A 171 -7.44 14.92 2.69
CA VAL A 171 -8.54 13.96 2.48
C VAL A 171 -8.67 13.61 0.99
N TRP A 172 -8.54 14.59 0.09
CA TRP A 172 -8.52 14.38 -1.34
C TRP A 172 -7.36 13.51 -1.83
N ALA A 173 -6.13 13.85 -1.44
CA ALA A 173 -4.93 13.12 -1.86
C ALA A 173 -5.02 11.64 -1.47
N ASP A 174 -5.56 11.41 -0.29
CA ASP A 174 -5.58 10.10 0.34
C ASP A 174 -6.73 9.21 -0.15
N ASN A 175 -7.91 9.80 -0.42
CA ASN A 175 -9.13 9.02 -0.68
C ASN A 175 -9.65 9.15 -2.11
N CYS A 176 -9.32 10.23 -2.82
CA CYS A 176 -10.01 10.61 -4.06
C CYS A 176 -9.06 10.66 -5.27
N ALA A 177 -7.81 11.09 -5.06
CA ALA A 177 -6.86 11.36 -6.12
C ALA A 177 -6.48 10.12 -6.95
N GLY A 178 -6.55 8.93 -6.37
CA GLY A 178 -6.28 7.68 -7.10
C GLY A 178 -7.20 7.47 -8.32
N CYS A 179 -8.45 7.91 -8.23
CA CYS A 179 -9.44 7.78 -9.32
C CYS A 179 -9.66 9.10 -10.07
N HIS A 180 -9.65 10.24 -9.37
CA HIS A 180 -9.94 11.55 -9.96
C HIS A 180 -8.69 12.36 -10.35
N GLY A 181 -7.49 11.81 -10.11
CA GLY A 181 -6.21 12.48 -10.32
C GLY A 181 -5.91 13.52 -9.24
N LEU A 182 -4.61 13.76 -8.97
CA LEU A 182 -4.17 14.73 -7.95
C LEU A 182 -4.73 16.14 -8.17
N ASN A 183 -4.99 16.51 -9.42
CA ASN A 183 -5.53 17.81 -9.81
C ASN A 183 -7.03 17.80 -10.14
N GLY A 184 -7.75 16.70 -9.90
CA GLY A 184 -9.17 16.58 -10.21
C GLY A 184 -9.48 16.42 -11.70
N THR A 185 -8.48 16.17 -12.54
CA THR A 185 -8.60 16.09 -14.01
C THR A 185 -9.18 14.76 -14.52
N GLY A 186 -9.47 13.82 -13.62
CA GLY A 186 -9.88 12.45 -13.94
C GLY A 186 -8.69 11.52 -14.17
N ALA A 187 -8.84 10.26 -13.77
CA ALA A 187 -7.85 9.19 -13.94
C ALA A 187 -8.54 7.81 -13.99
N ASN A 188 -8.14 6.85 -13.15
CA ASN A 188 -8.55 5.45 -13.13
C ASN A 188 -10.07 5.24 -12.93
N GLY A 189 -10.88 5.53 -13.96
CA GLY A 189 -12.34 5.44 -13.94
C GLY A 189 -13.06 6.63 -13.30
N GLY A 190 -12.34 7.54 -12.63
CA GLY A 190 -12.94 8.75 -12.04
C GLY A 190 -13.09 9.89 -13.07
N PRO A 191 -14.25 10.60 -13.10
CA PRO A 191 -14.48 11.70 -14.02
C PRO A 191 -13.61 12.93 -13.70
N ASN A 192 -13.41 13.78 -14.73
CA ASN A 192 -12.87 15.12 -14.57
C ASN A 192 -13.85 16.02 -13.79
N LEU A 193 -13.34 16.66 -12.75
CA LEU A 193 -14.06 17.58 -11.87
C LEU A 193 -13.77 19.05 -12.19
N VAL A 194 -12.69 19.35 -12.92
CA VAL A 194 -12.29 20.70 -13.31
C VAL A 194 -13.30 21.27 -14.31
N GLY A 195 -13.91 22.42 -14.00
CA GLY A 195 -14.96 23.05 -14.80
C GLY A 195 -16.29 22.27 -14.83
N ASN A 196 -16.45 21.23 -14.02
CA ASN A 196 -17.66 20.41 -13.99
C ASN A 196 -18.75 21.07 -13.11
N GLU A 197 -19.92 21.33 -13.70
CA GLU A 197 -21.04 22.01 -13.00
C GLU A 197 -21.53 21.26 -11.75
N VAL A 198 -21.44 19.93 -11.74
CA VAL A 198 -21.79 19.12 -10.56
C VAL A 198 -20.74 19.28 -9.47
N ALA A 199 -19.45 19.34 -9.85
CA ALA A 199 -18.34 19.49 -8.90
C ALA A 199 -18.23 20.92 -8.32
N LEU A 200 -18.92 21.90 -8.91
CA LEU A 200 -19.02 23.26 -8.38
C LEU A 200 -20.11 23.42 -7.31
N ASP A 201 -21.04 22.46 -7.18
CA ASP A 201 -22.12 22.49 -6.21
C ASP A 201 -21.76 21.69 -4.95
N PRO A 202 -21.51 22.35 -3.80
CA PRO A 202 -21.10 21.68 -2.58
C PRO A 202 -22.15 20.73 -2.02
N THR A 203 -23.44 20.95 -2.29
CA THR A 203 -24.49 20.05 -1.81
C THR A 203 -24.42 18.72 -2.57
N LYS A 204 -24.20 18.79 -3.89
CA LYS A 204 -24.07 17.61 -4.75
C LYS A 204 -22.78 16.86 -4.48
N VAL A 205 -21.65 17.57 -4.35
CA VAL A 205 -20.36 16.95 -4.02
C VAL A 205 -20.43 16.23 -2.68
N ARG A 206 -20.94 16.89 -1.64
CA ARG A 206 -21.10 16.24 -0.32
C ARG A 206 -21.96 14.99 -0.42
N ALA A 207 -23.14 15.09 -1.05
CA ALA A 207 -24.04 13.94 -1.19
C ALA A 207 -23.40 12.77 -1.94
N GLN A 208 -22.62 13.06 -2.99
CA GLN A 208 -21.91 12.07 -3.80
C GLN A 208 -20.76 11.41 -3.02
N VAL A 209 -19.99 12.18 -2.24
CA VAL A 209 -18.93 11.64 -1.38
C VAL A 209 -19.52 10.77 -0.26
N THR A 210 -20.57 11.24 0.40
CA THR A 210 -21.24 10.49 1.48
C THR A 210 -21.82 9.17 0.98
N ASN A 211 -22.56 9.20 -0.13
CA ASN A 211 -23.40 8.06 -0.54
C ASN A 211 -22.85 7.25 -1.71
N GLY A 212 -21.80 7.73 -2.38
CA GLY A 212 -21.30 7.12 -3.61
C GLY A 212 -22.30 7.20 -4.76
N GLY A 213 -22.05 6.43 -5.82
CA GLY A 213 -22.92 6.32 -7.00
C GLY A 213 -22.16 6.38 -8.32
N GLY A 214 -22.71 5.81 -9.38
CA GLY A 214 -22.10 5.85 -10.72
C GLY A 214 -20.71 5.20 -10.81
N GLY A 215 -20.38 4.27 -9.91
CA GLY A 215 -19.06 3.64 -9.79
C GLY A 215 -18.15 4.24 -8.72
N MET A 216 -18.51 5.39 -8.13
CA MET A 216 -17.82 5.97 -6.98
C MET A 216 -18.26 5.28 -5.67
N PRO A 217 -17.33 4.81 -4.81
CA PRO A 217 -17.67 4.21 -3.53
C PRO A 217 -18.24 5.24 -2.53
N PRO A 218 -19.10 4.82 -1.58
CA PRO A 218 -19.54 5.67 -0.48
C PRO A 218 -18.45 5.83 0.58
N PHE A 219 -18.34 7.00 1.20
CA PHE A 219 -17.35 7.28 2.25
C PHE A 219 -17.95 7.57 3.64
N LYS A 220 -19.27 7.53 3.81
CA LYS A 220 -19.93 7.81 5.11
C LYS A 220 -19.52 6.88 6.25
N ASP A 221 -19.09 5.66 5.93
CA ASP A 221 -18.68 4.65 6.91
C ASP A 221 -17.15 4.64 7.12
N THR A 222 -16.46 5.60 6.51
CA THR A 222 -14.99 5.63 6.36
C THR A 222 -14.44 7.00 6.77
N LEU A 223 -15.10 8.09 6.35
CA LEU A 223 -14.74 9.46 6.72
C LEU A 223 -15.73 10.02 7.73
N THR A 224 -15.22 10.82 8.65
CA THR A 224 -16.06 11.61 9.57
C THR A 224 -16.87 12.67 8.80
N PRO A 225 -18.00 13.14 9.36
CA PRO A 225 -18.77 14.23 8.76
C PRO A 225 -17.92 15.48 8.45
N LYS A 226 -16.97 15.80 9.34
CA LYS A 226 -16.03 16.90 9.16
C LYS A 226 -15.13 16.70 7.95
N GLN A 227 -14.50 15.53 7.81
CA GLN A 227 -13.63 15.22 6.67
C GLN A 227 -14.38 15.26 5.34
N ILE A 228 -15.65 14.83 5.32
CA ILE A 228 -16.52 14.95 4.15
C ILE A 228 -16.78 16.43 3.81
N ASN A 229 -17.03 17.28 4.80
CA ASN A 229 -17.19 18.72 4.58
C ASN A 229 -15.89 19.37 4.08
N ASP A 230 -14.75 19.01 4.66
CA ASP A 230 -13.43 19.53 4.28
C ASP A 230 -13.11 19.17 2.81
N VAL A 231 -13.24 17.91 2.41
CA VAL A 231 -12.99 17.50 1.02
C VAL A 231 -14.00 18.11 0.04
N THR A 232 -15.25 18.30 0.47
CA THR A 232 -16.27 19.02 -0.32
C THR A 232 -15.83 20.46 -0.58
N ALA A 233 -15.32 21.15 0.45
CA ALA A 233 -14.81 22.51 0.32
C ALA A 233 -13.60 22.55 -0.63
N TYR A 234 -12.65 21.63 -0.49
CA TYR A 234 -11.48 21.57 -1.36
C TYR A 234 -11.84 21.33 -2.83
N VAL A 235 -12.73 20.36 -3.11
CA VAL A 235 -13.19 20.08 -4.49
C VAL A 235 -13.87 21.31 -5.09
N THR A 236 -14.87 21.86 -4.41
CA THR A 236 -15.74 22.91 -4.95
C THR A 236 -15.07 24.27 -5.04
N GLN A 237 -14.13 24.57 -4.14
CA GLN A 237 -13.49 25.88 -4.07
C GLN A 237 -12.12 25.91 -4.73
N LYS A 238 -11.43 24.76 -4.85
CA LYS A 238 -10.04 24.71 -5.32
C LYS A 238 -9.85 23.90 -6.59
N LEU A 239 -10.43 22.70 -6.70
CA LEU A 239 -10.23 21.84 -7.88
C LEU A 239 -11.15 22.22 -9.02
N ALA A 240 -12.46 22.29 -8.77
CA ALA A 240 -13.48 22.51 -9.80
C ALA A 240 -13.41 23.90 -10.45
N LYS A 241 -12.82 24.89 -9.75
CA LYS A 241 -12.67 26.29 -10.21
C LYS A 241 -11.38 26.58 -10.99
N LYS A 242 -10.48 25.60 -11.14
CA LYS A 242 -9.31 25.75 -12.02
C LYS A 242 -9.73 25.72 -13.49
#